data_AF-A0A6S6Z189-F1
#
_entry.id   AF-A0A6S6Z189-F1
#
_cell.length_a   1.000
_cell.length_b   1.000
_cell.length_c   1.000
_cell.angle_alpha   90.00
_cell.angle_beta   90.00
_cell.angle_gamma   90.00
#
_symmetry.space_group_name_H-M   'P 1'
#
loop_
_entity.id
_entity.type
_entity.pdbx_description
1 polymer ?
#
loop_
_entity_poly.entity_id
_entity_poly.type
_entity_poly.pdbx_seq_one_letter_code
_entity_poly.pdbx_strand_id
1 'polypeptide(L)'
;MTMTPTSGTLTADGWRQKSLPGFAGLIGPLWVRKETEGWAYGILATASHLNPADVVHGGLLTALLDHGLSAIAWEALERRACVTVQLDTHFLMAARAGQFLEVRGRVVRATSSLVFMQGELTVAGNIVATASALLKSLGKAA
;
A
#
# COMPACT_ATOMS: atom_id res chain seq x y z
N MET A 1 17.11 7.80 18.89
CA MET A 1 17.62 6.69 18.05
C MET A 1 16.43 5.78 17.78
N THR A 2 15.74 5.96 16.65
CA THR A 2 14.59 5.12 16.30
C THR A 2 15.09 3.74 15.90
N MET A 3 14.67 2.70 16.61
CA MET A 3 15.03 1.31 16.30
C MET A 3 14.55 0.97 14.89
N THR A 4 15.42 0.32 14.10
CA THR A 4 15.04 -0.20 12.79
C THR A 4 13.94 -1.25 12.97
N PRO A 5 12.80 -1.14 12.27
CA PRO A 5 11.73 -2.13 12.36
C PRO A 5 12.23 -3.50 11.90
N THR A 6 11.82 -4.54 12.61
CA THR A 6 12.06 -5.95 12.27
C THR A 6 10.71 -6.67 12.18
N SER A 7 10.70 -7.85 11.56
CA SER A 7 9.49 -8.68 11.53
C SER A 7 8.92 -8.95 12.94
N GLY A 8 9.79 -9.12 13.94
CA GLY A 8 9.38 -9.32 15.33
C GLY A 8 8.71 -8.10 15.94
N THR A 9 9.30 -6.91 15.77
CA THR A 9 8.70 -5.67 16.29
C THR A 9 7.40 -5.34 15.59
N LEU A 10 7.33 -5.52 14.26
CA LEU A 10 6.09 -5.31 13.49
C LEU A 10 4.96 -6.22 13.97
N THR A 11 5.28 -7.49 14.26
CA THR A 11 4.30 -8.44 14.81
C THR A 11 3.81 -8.00 16.19
N ALA A 12 4.71 -7.54 17.06
CA ALA A 12 4.34 -6.99 18.37
C ALA A 12 3.46 -5.73 18.24
N ASP A 13 3.68 -4.92 17.20
CA ASP A 13 2.90 -3.72 16.87
C ASP A 13 1.57 -4.04 16.13
N GLY A 14 1.16 -5.30 16.11
CA GLY A 14 -0.12 -5.78 15.58
C GLY A 14 -0.15 -5.98 14.06
N TRP A 15 0.99 -5.87 13.36
CA TRP A 15 1.07 -6.20 11.94
C TRP A 15 1.09 -7.70 11.72
N ARG A 16 0.44 -8.14 10.65
CA ARG A 16 0.44 -9.54 10.21
C ARG A 16 1.06 -9.63 8.83
N GLN A 17 2.08 -10.47 8.71
CA GLN A 17 2.71 -10.75 7.43
C GLN A 17 1.79 -11.61 6.56
N LYS A 18 1.76 -11.32 5.26
CA LYS A 18 1.01 -12.02 4.23
C LYS A 18 1.93 -12.31 3.06
N SER A 19 2.02 -13.59 2.70
CA SER A 19 2.58 -14.01 1.43
C SER A 19 1.42 -14.18 0.44
N LEU A 20 1.47 -13.45 -0.67
CA LEU A 20 0.48 -13.51 -1.74
C LEU A 20 1.12 -14.14 -2.98
N PRO A 21 0.35 -14.83 -3.84
CA PRO A 21 0.86 -15.30 -5.12
C PRO A 21 1.04 -14.15 -6.12
N GLY A 22 1.73 -14.43 -7.23
CA GLY A 22 1.88 -13.50 -8.35
C GLY A 22 2.72 -12.26 -8.00
N PHE A 23 2.41 -11.14 -8.64
CA PHE A 23 3.20 -9.90 -8.54
C PHE A 23 3.34 -9.40 -7.09
N ALA A 24 2.27 -9.43 -6.29
CA ALA A 24 2.31 -9.03 -4.89
C ALA A 24 3.26 -9.89 -4.03
N GLY A 25 3.45 -11.16 -4.39
CA GLY A 25 4.44 -12.04 -3.77
C GLY A 25 5.87 -11.69 -4.16
N LEU A 26 6.09 -11.28 -5.41
CA LEU A 26 7.42 -10.90 -5.91
C LEU A 26 7.96 -9.63 -5.25
N ILE A 27 7.08 -8.68 -4.92
CA ILE A 27 7.43 -7.42 -4.25
C ILE A 27 7.30 -7.49 -2.72
N GLY A 28 6.78 -8.59 -2.20
CA GLY A 28 6.49 -8.77 -0.78
C GLY A 28 7.73 -9.14 0.04
N PRO A 29 7.54 -9.62 1.27
CA PRO A 29 6.25 -9.93 1.90
C PRO A 29 5.46 -8.68 2.31
N LEU A 30 4.13 -8.75 2.15
CA LEU A 30 3.22 -7.69 2.58
C LEU A 30 2.91 -7.81 4.06
N TRP A 31 2.67 -6.67 4.70
CA TRP A 31 2.20 -6.56 6.07
C TRP A 31 0.83 -5.89 6.08
N VAL A 32 -0.08 -6.38 6.91
CA VAL A 32 -1.41 -5.81 7.06
C VAL A 32 -1.73 -5.60 8.53
N ARG A 33 -2.38 -4.48 8.85
CA ARG A 33 -2.87 -4.19 10.20
C ARG A 33 -4.28 -3.63 10.12
N LYS A 34 -5.18 -4.16 10.95
CA LYS A 34 -6.51 -3.59 11.11
C LYS A 34 -6.39 -2.35 12.00
N GLU A 35 -6.98 -1.25 11.58
CA GLU A 35 -7.01 0.00 12.34
C GLU A 35 -8.47 0.45 12.53
N THR A 36 -8.70 1.41 13.43
CA THR A 36 -10.04 1.90 13.76
C THR A 36 -10.80 2.39 12.52
N GLU A 37 -10.12 3.13 11.64
CA GLU A 37 -10.72 3.73 10.44
C GLU A 37 -10.57 2.88 9.17
N GLY A 38 -10.03 1.66 9.26
CA GLY A 38 -9.85 0.81 8.08
C GLY A 38 -8.74 -0.21 8.20
N TRP A 39 -7.82 -0.16 7.26
CA TRP A 39 -6.69 -1.08 7.15
C TRP A 39 -5.45 -0.29 6.74
N ALA A 40 -4.31 -0.69 7.29
CA ALA A 40 -3.00 -0.24 6.85
C ALA A 40 -2.24 -1.42 6.20
N TYR A 41 -1.46 -1.10 5.18
CA TYR A 41 -0.66 -2.05 4.41
C TYR A 41 0.80 -1.61 4.46
N GLY A 42 1.74 -2.54 4.36
CA GLY A 42 3.13 -2.15 4.36
C GLY A 42 4.11 -3.19 3.84
N ILE A 43 5.33 -2.73 3.61
CA ILE A 43 6.48 -3.55 3.21
C ILE A 43 7.68 -3.11 4.04
N LEU A 44 8.39 -4.06 4.64
CA LEU A 44 9.72 -3.82 5.17
C LEU A 44 10.70 -3.82 4.00
N ALA A 45 11.25 -2.65 3.65
CA ALA A 45 12.11 -2.51 2.50
C ALA A 45 13.43 -3.29 2.67
N THR A 46 13.87 -3.98 1.62
CA THR A 46 15.12 -4.76 1.59
C THR A 46 16.00 -4.29 0.44
N ALA A 47 17.19 -4.85 0.29
CA ALA A 47 18.06 -4.54 -0.85
C ALA A 47 17.44 -4.90 -2.21
N SER A 48 16.57 -5.92 -2.29
CA SER A 48 15.87 -6.31 -3.53
C SER A 48 14.84 -5.28 -4.00
N HIS A 49 14.50 -4.31 -3.15
CA HIS A 49 13.52 -3.26 -3.40
C HIS A 49 14.14 -1.96 -3.93
N LEU A 50 15.46 -1.90 -4.02
CA LEU A 50 16.19 -0.68 -4.38
C LEU A 50 16.30 -0.51 -5.90
N ASN A 51 16.42 0.74 -6.32
CA ASN A 51 16.85 1.11 -7.66
C ASN A 51 18.39 1.26 -7.71
N PRO A 52 18.98 1.51 -8.90
CA PRO A 52 20.43 1.71 -9.03
C PRO A 52 21.03 2.90 -8.27
N ALA A 53 20.21 3.74 -7.63
CA ALA A 53 20.65 4.87 -6.81
C ALA A 53 20.56 4.57 -5.30
N ASP A 54 20.48 3.29 -4.92
CA ASP A 54 20.42 2.81 -3.52
C ASP A 54 19.26 3.39 -2.69
N VAL A 55 18.14 3.71 -3.35
CA VAL A 55 16.88 4.10 -2.71
C VAL A 55 15.75 3.18 -3.20
N VAL A 56 14.68 3.07 -2.44
CA VAL A 56 13.53 2.24 -2.81
C VAL A 56 12.99 2.67 -4.17
N HIS A 57 12.81 1.70 -5.07
CA HIS A 57 12.36 1.96 -6.43
C HIS A 57 10.95 2.59 -6.42
N GLY A 58 10.75 3.68 -7.16
CA GLY A 58 9.45 4.37 -7.24
C GLY A 58 8.32 3.43 -7.66
N GLY A 59 8.60 2.50 -8.59
CA GLY A 59 7.67 1.44 -8.98
C GLY A 59 7.23 0.51 -7.83
N LEU A 60 8.07 0.26 -6.82
CA LEU A 60 7.63 -0.48 -5.62
C LEU A 60 6.68 0.37 -4.78
N LEU A 61 7.01 1.64 -4.55
CA LEU A 61 6.16 2.56 -3.80
C LEU A 61 4.78 2.70 -4.47
N THR A 62 4.75 2.86 -5.79
CA THR A 62 3.52 2.90 -6.59
C THR A 62 2.75 1.57 -6.51
N ALA A 63 3.43 0.43 -6.62
CA ALA A 63 2.78 -0.88 -6.49
C ALA A 63 2.16 -1.11 -5.09
N LEU A 64 2.84 -0.67 -4.03
CA LEU A 64 2.32 -0.75 -2.68
C LEU A 64 1.11 0.18 -2.46
N LEU A 65 1.17 1.41 -3.02
CA LEU A 65 0.03 2.34 -3.02
C LEU A 65 -1.17 1.77 -3.77
N ASP A 66 -0.95 1.20 -4.97
CA ASP A 66 -1.99 0.53 -5.76
C ASP A 66 -2.63 -0.61 -4.96
N HIS A 67 -1.82 -1.51 -4.40
CA HIS A 67 -2.31 -2.63 -3.61
C HIS A 67 -3.12 -2.18 -2.40
N GLY A 68 -2.58 -1.25 -1.61
CA GLY A 68 -3.25 -0.75 -0.40
C GLY A 68 -4.56 -0.05 -0.71
N LEU A 69 -4.58 0.86 -1.69
CA LEU A 69 -5.80 1.58 -2.07
C LEU A 69 -6.84 0.66 -2.70
N SER A 70 -6.42 -0.30 -3.52
CA SER A 70 -7.32 -1.29 -4.10
C SER A 70 -7.96 -2.19 -3.05
N ALA A 71 -7.19 -2.63 -2.05
CA ALA A 71 -7.74 -3.42 -0.95
C ALA A 71 -8.74 -2.64 -0.08
N ILE A 72 -8.49 -1.34 0.16
CA ILE A 72 -9.44 -0.47 0.89
C ILE A 72 -10.71 -0.24 0.05
N ALA A 73 -10.57 0.04 -1.25
CA ALA A 73 -11.70 0.22 -2.15
C ALA A 73 -12.55 -1.07 -2.27
N TRP A 74 -11.90 -2.23 -2.30
CA TRP A 74 -12.57 -3.52 -2.32
C TRP A 74 -13.43 -3.74 -1.06
N GLU A 75 -12.93 -3.41 0.13
CA GLU A 75 -13.75 -3.46 1.35
C GLU A 75 -14.94 -2.47 1.28
N ALA A 76 -14.72 -1.24 0.77
CA ALA A 76 -15.77 -0.24 0.59
C ALA A 76 -16.84 -0.64 -0.45
N LEU A 77 -16.50 -1.54 -1.37
CA LEU A 77 -17.41 -2.09 -2.38
C LEU A 77 -18.12 -3.37 -1.92
N GLU A 78 -18.16 -3.65 -0.62
CA GLU A 78 -18.71 -4.92 -0.09
C GLU A 78 -18.02 -6.14 -0.70
N ARG A 79 -16.69 -6.03 -0.88
CA ARG A 79 -15.83 -7.11 -1.38
C ARG A 79 -16.12 -7.52 -2.82
N ARG A 80 -16.75 -6.65 -3.61
CA ARG A 80 -16.83 -6.79 -5.07
C ARG A 80 -15.49 -6.47 -5.71
N ALA A 81 -15.09 -7.30 -6.67
CA ALA A 81 -13.83 -7.09 -7.39
C ALA A 81 -13.78 -5.70 -8.04
N CYS A 82 -12.62 -5.07 -7.99
CA CYS A 82 -12.35 -3.80 -8.65
C CYS A 82 -10.96 -3.81 -9.28
N VAL A 83 -10.78 -2.94 -10.26
CA VAL A 83 -9.49 -2.75 -10.95
C VAL A 83 -9.13 -1.28 -10.95
N THR A 84 -7.84 -0.98 -10.78
CA THR A 84 -7.32 0.38 -10.91
C THR A 84 -7.39 0.82 -12.37
N VAL A 85 -8.05 1.95 -12.62
CA VAL A 85 -8.17 2.57 -13.95
C VAL A 85 -7.16 3.71 -14.11
N GLN A 86 -6.89 4.42 -13.02
CA GLN A 86 -5.91 5.51 -12.97
C GLN A 86 -5.27 5.55 -11.59
N LEU A 87 -3.97 5.81 -11.54
CA LEU A 87 -3.21 6.03 -10.33
C LEU A 87 -2.17 7.12 -10.58
N ASP A 88 -2.36 8.27 -9.95
CA ASP A 88 -1.39 9.36 -9.93
C ASP A 88 -0.61 9.30 -8.63
N THR A 89 0.73 9.25 -8.71
CA THR A 89 1.62 9.18 -7.54
C THR A 89 2.60 10.35 -7.55
N HIS A 90 2.75 11.03 -6.41
CA HIS A 90 3.77 12.06 -6.22
C HIS A 90 4.81 11.57 -5.20
N PHE A 91 6.09 11.55 -5.60
CA PHE A 91 7.20 11.17 -4.72
C PHE A 91 7.77 12.41 -4.05
N LEU A 92 7.71 12.47 -2.72
CA LEU A 92 8.12 13.64 -1.94
C LEU A 92 9.49 13.45 -1.28
N MET A 93 9.80 12.20 -0.90
CA MET A 93 11.07 11.85 -0.25
C MET A 93 11.56 10.48 -0.72
N ALA A 94 12.86 10.23 -0.58
CA ALA A 94 13.42 8.90 -0.79
C ALA A 94 13.19 8.00 0.42
N ALA A 95 12.87 6.73 0.18
CA ALA A 95 12.91 5.67 1.19
C ALA A 95 14.13 4.76 0.97
N ARG A 96 14.55 4.05 2.02
CA ARG A 96 15.77 3.23 2.06
C ARG A 96 15.48 1.81 2.57
N ALA A 97 16.38 0.87 2.28
CA ALA A 97 16.31 -0.46 2.88
C ALA A 97 16.33 -0.39 4.42
N GLY A 98 15.64 -1.33 5.06
CA GLY A 98 15.43 -1.39 6.51
C GLY A 98 14.30 -0.49 7.02
N GLN A 99 13.77 0.42 6.19
CA GLN A 99 12.61 1.22 6.56
C GLN A 99 11.31 0.46 6.31
N PHE A 100 10.33 0.69 7.16
CA PHE A 100 8.98 0.15 6.98
C PHE A 100 8.11 1.17 6.24
N LEU A 101 7.66 0.78 5.06
CA LEU A 101 6.80 1.57 4.18
C LEU A 101 5.35 1.28 4.55
N GLU A 102 4.59 2.30 4.93
CA GLU A 102 3.20 2.16 5.38
C GLU A 102 2.24 2.92 4.45
N VAL A 103 1.26 2.23 3.89
CA VAL A 103 0.18 2.82 3.11
C VAL A 103 -1.11 2.84 3.91
N ARG A 104 -1.73 4.03 3.92
CA ARG A 104 -3.10 4.28 4.38
C ARG A 104 -3.84 5.07 3.31
N GLY A 105 -5.15 4.98 3.30
CA GLY A 105 -5.97 5.72 2.37
C GLY A 105 -7.43 5.76 2.77
N ARG A 106 -8.20 6.55 2.03
CA ARG A 106 -9.63 6.75 2.26
C ARG A 106 -10.39 6.86 0.96
N VAL A 107 -11.66 6.47 1.01
CA VAL A 107 -12.63 6.73 -0.06
C VAL A 107 -13.01 8.20 -0.01
N VAL A 108 -12.75 8.92 -1.09
CA VAL A 108 -13.20 10.31 -1.26
C VAL A 108 -14.65 10.32 -1.74
N ARG A 109 -14.97 9.43 -2.69
CA ARG A 109 -16.31 9.28 -3.26
C ARG A 109 -16.49 7.88 -3.81
N ALA A 110 -17.67 7.31 -3.65
CA ALA A 110 -18.09 6.10 -4.34
C ALA A 110 -19.32 6.38 -5.21
N THR A 111 -19.37 5.73 -6.37
CA THR A 111 -20.56 5.67 -7.24
C THR A 111 -20.95 4.20 -7.45
N SER A 112 -21.89 3.92 -8.34
CA SER A 112 -22.27 2.54 -8.67
C SER A 112 -21.14 1.73 -9.29
N SER A 113 -20.22 2.38 -10.02
CA SER A 113 -19.17 1.71 -10.80
C SER A 113 -17.75 2.22 -10.54
N LEU A 114 -17.57 3.36 -9.87
CA LEU A 114 -16.26 3.97 -9.63
C LEU A 114 -16.05 4.32 -8.15
N VAL A 115 -14.80 4.17 -7.69
CA VAL A 115 -14.36 4.58 -6.35
C VAL A 115 -13.14 5.49 -6.49
N PHE A 116 -13.28 6.70 -5.96
CA PHE A 116 -12.24 7.72 -5.93
C PHE A 116 -11.51 7.63 -4.59
N MET A 117 -10.20 7.44 -4.64
CA MET A 117 -9.36 7.19 -3.47
C MET A 117 -8.28 8.27 -3.34
N GLN A 118 -7.93 8.56 -2.10
CA GLN A 118 -6.68 9.24 -1.76
C GLN A 118 -5.87 8.38 -0.80
N GLY A 119 -4.55 8.37 -0.99
CA GLY A 119 -3.62 7.58 -0.21
C GLY A 119 -2.33 8.28 0.08
N GLU A 120 -1.67 7.84 1.14
CA GLU A 120 -0.35 8.29 1.53
C GLU A 120 0.50 7.07 1.88
N LEU A 121 1.76 7.11 1.46
CA LEU A 121 2.81 6.21 1.87
C LEU A 121 3.73 6.96 2.83
N THR A 122 3.92 6.40 4.02
CA THR A 122 4.71 7.01 5.09
C THR A 122 5.85 6.09 5.53
N VAL A 123 6.89 6.70 6.12
CA VAL A 123 7.97 6.02 6.83
C VAL A 123 8.18 6.74 8.15
N ALA A 124 8.01 6.02 9.26
CA ALA A 124 8.12 6.58 10.62
C ALA A 124 7.30 7.89 10.78
N GLY A 125 6.09 7.90 10.23
CA GLY A 125 5.17 9.05 10.26
C GLY A 125 5.41 10.15 9.23
N ASN A 126 6.49 10.11 8.45
CA ASN A 126 6.77 11.12 7.43
C ASN A 126 6.27 10.66 6.06
N ILE A 127 5.59 11.54 5.31
CA ILE A 127 5.02 11.22 3.99
C ILE A 127 6.13 11.12 2.94
N VAL A 128 6.30 9.93 2.37
CA VAL A 128 7.27 9.62 1.32
C VAL A 128 6.64 9.77 -0.07
N ALA A 129 5.39 9.35 -0.22
CA ALA A 129 4.62 9.53 -1.44
C ALA A 129 3.13 9.72 -1.16
N THR A 130 2.42 10.40 -2.06
CA THR A 130 0.96 10.52 -2.03
C THR A 130 0.37 9.96 -3.32
N ALA A 131 -0.88 9.53 -3.27
CA ALA A 131 -1.59 9.03 -4.43
C ALA A 131 -3.05 9.47 -4.50
N SER A 132 -3.52 9.68 -5.73
CA SER A 132 -4.95 9.72 -6.07
C SER A 132 -5.23 8.56 -7.02
N ALA A 133 -6.26 7.77 -6.73
CA ALA A 133 -6.59 6.59 -7.54
C ALA A 133 -8.07 6.56 -7.90
N LEU A 134 -8.36 6.03 -9.08
CA LEU A 134 -9.70 5.72 -9.54
C LEU A 134 -9.79 4.21 -9.77
N LEU A 135 -10.69 3.56 -9.05
CA LEU A 135 -10.97 2.14 -9.21
C LEU A 135 -12.34 1.94 -9.83
N LYS A 136 -12.45 0.95 -10.72
CA LYS A 136 -13.71 0.53 -11.33
C LYS A 136 -14.14 -0.80 -10.75
N SER A 137 -15.37 -0.85 -10.23
CA SER A 137 -16.00 -2.12 -9.85
C SER A 137 -16.20 -2.95 -11.12
N LEU A 138 -15.70 -4.17 -11.06
CA LEU A 138 -16.10 -5.24 -11.95
C LEU A 138 -17.43 -5.73 -11.37
N GLY A 139 -18.51 -5.73 -12.15
CA GLY A 139 -19.81 -6.21 -11.69
C GLY A 139 -19.74 -7.69 -11.24
N LYS A 140 -20.88 -8.29 -10.89
CA LYS A 140 -20.94 -9.75 -10.87
C LYS A 140 -20.53 -10.24 -12.26
N ALA A 141 -19.60 -11.19 -12.33
CA ALA A 141 -19.40 -11.93 -13.57
C ALA A 141 -20.78 -12.44 -14.00
N ALA A 142 -21.19 -12.10 -15.21
CA ALA A 142 -22.43 -12.59 -15.80
C ALA A 142 -22.36 -14.12 -15.93
#